data_AF-A0A7W5Q8A9-F1
#
_entry.id   AF-A0A7W5Q8A9-F1
#
_cell.length_a   1.000
_cell.length_b   1.000
_cell.length_c   1.000
_cell.angle_alpha   90.00
_cell.angle_beta   90.00
_cell.angle_gamma   90.00
#
_symmetry.space_group_name_H-M   'P 1'
#
loop_
_entity.id
_entity.type
_entity.pdbx_description
1 polymer ?
#
loop_
_entity_poly.entity_id
_entity_poly.type
_entity_poly.pdbx_seq_one_letter_code
_entity_poly.pdbx_strand_id
1 'polypeptide(L)'
;MAKATELKTFRALAIALSAALLFSGAARWPALPSSGFLTGRGAAPEDVDNGTAIFATGQDGKPLDIKIPQYGYFRQEDKYVIILQAEKYDGQSIIGAETFDGEKVVGLLDEFDLLGDHGR
;
A
#
# COMPACT_ATOMS: atom_id res chain seq x y z
N MET A 1 34.83 -71.08 -7.25
CA MET A 1 33.51 -70.74 -7.81
C MET A 1 33.25 -69.26 -7.61
N ALA A 2 32.63 -68.62 -8.60
CA ALA A 2 32.74 -67.19 -8.92
C ALA A 2 32.19 -66.22 -7.86
N LYS A 3 32.85 -65.04 -7.79
CA LYS A 3 32.31 -63.80 -7.22
C LYS A 3 31.05 -63.38 -7.99
N ALA A 4 29.98 -63.02 -7.29
CA ALA A 4 28.91 -62.21 -7.83
C ALA A 4 28.78 -60.93 -6.98
N THR A 5 29.21 -59.84 -7.59
CA THR A 5 29.03 -58.45 -7.19
C THR A 5 27.54 -58.11 -7.23
N GLU A 6 27.00 -57.49 -6.17
CA GLU A 6 25.69 -56.82 -6.24
C GLU A 6 25.88 -55.33 -5.99
N LEU A 7 25.24 -54.57 -6.87
CA LEU A 7 25.62 -53.27 -7.40
C LEU A 7 24.91 -52.15 -6.63
N LYS A 8 25.66 -51.19 -6.09
CA LYS A 8 25.10 -49.91 -5.60
C LYS A 8 24.41 -49.20 -6.77
N THR A 9 23.08 -49.09 -6.72
CA THR A 9 22.31 -48.35 -7.73
C THR A 9 21.67 -47.12 -7.09
N PHE A 10 22.30 -45.96 -7.30
CA PHE A 10 21.65 -44.65 -7.19
C PHE A 10 20.80 -44.43 -8.45
N ARG A 11 19.50 -44.16 -8.32
CA ARG A 11 18.78 -43.30 -9.27
C ARG A 11 17.77 -42.42 -8.52
N ALA A 12 18.08 -41.14 -8.53
CA ALA A 12 17.21 -40.06 -8.11
C ALA A 12 16.06 -39.84 -9.12
N LEU A 13 15.06 -39.10 -8.62
CA LEU A 13 14.17 -38.19 -9.35
C LEU A 13 12.83 -38.75 -9.85
N ALA A 14 11.77 -38.35 -9.15
CA ALA A 14 10.50 -37.95 -9.74
C ALA A 14 9.90 -36.81 -8.89
N ILE A 15 10.40 -35.59 -9.08
CA ILE A 15 9.68 -34.37 -8.67
C ILE A 15 9.15 -33.76 -9.96
N ALA A 16 7.88 -33.99 -10.25
CA ALA A 16 7.16 -33.22 -11.26
C ALA A 16 5.66 -33.21 -10.95
N LEU A 17 5.05 -32.05 -11.21
CA LEU A 17 3.64 -31.67 -11.11
C LEU A 17 3.14 -31.45 -9.67
N SER A 18 3.00 -30.22 -9.19
CA SER A 18 2.09 -29.24 -9.80
C SER A 18 2.43 -27.82 -9.36
N ALA A 19 3.09 -27.03 -10.23
CA ALA A 19 3.24 -25.59 -10.07
C ALA A 19 2.14 -24.82 -10.83
N ALA A 20 0.91 -25.37 -10.89
CA ALA A 20 -0.18 -24.82 -11.70
C ALA A 20 -1.29 -24.13 -10.90
N LEU A 21 -1.08 -23.84 -9.61
CA LEU A 21 -2.08 -23.16 -8.76
C LEU A 21 -1.80 -21.67 -8.51
N LEU A 22 -0.72 -21.10 -9.04
CA LEU A 22 -0.26 -19.78 -8.58
C LEU A 22 -0.74 -18.56 -9.38
N PHE A 23 -1.68 -18.68 -10.32
CA PHE A 23 -2.22 -17.49 -10.99
C PHE A 23 -3.71 -17.62 -11.26
N SER A 24 -4.51 -17.53 -10.20
CA SER A 24 -5.91 -17.13 -10.28
C SER A 24 -6.23 -16.27 -9.07
N GLY A 25 -5.60 -15.10 -9.03
CA GLY A 25 -5.99 -14.04 -8.12
C GLY A 25 -5.87 -12.74 -8.90
N ALA A 26 -7.00 -12.16 -9.31
CA ALA A 26 -7.02 -10.72 -9.49
C ALA A 26 -6.45 -10.14 -8.18
N ALA A 27 -5.38 -9.34 -8.27
CA ALA A 27 -4.78 -8.74 -7.09
C ALA A 27 -5.86 -7.88 -6.42
N ARG A 28 -6.42 -8.38 -5.31
CA ARG A 28 -7.40 -7.65 -4.52
C ARG A 28 -6.70 -6.41 -3.98
N TRP A 29 -7.38 -5.28 -4.03
CA TRP A 29 -6.87 -4.09 -3.35
C TRP A 29 -6.65 -4.36 -1.85
N PRO A 30 -5.59 -3.79 -1.24
CA PRO A 30 -5.32 -3.94 0.18
C PRO A 30 -6.46 -3.35 1.01
N ALA A 31 -6.73 -3.91 2.18
CA ALA A 31 -7.76 -3.37 3.07
C ALA A 31 -7.39 -1.95 3.52
N LEU A 32 -8.40 -1.08 3.63
CA LEU A 32 -8.20 0.24 4.23
C LEU A 32 -7.82 0.09 5.71
N PRO A 33 -6.83 0.86 6.19
CA PRO A 33 -6.40 0.76 7.58
C PRO A 33 -7.47 1.31 8.53
N SER A 34 -7.52 0.79 9.76
CA SER A 34 -8.39 1.31 10.81
C SER A 34 -7.68 2.27 11.78
N SER A 35 -6.37 2.43 11.64
CA SER A 35 -5.49 3.28 12.46
C SER A 35 -4.29 3.76 11.64
N GLY A 36 -3.44 4.64 12.20
CA GLY A 36 -2.28 5.17 11.47
C GLY A 36 -2.62 6.36 10.56
N PHE A 37 -3.75 7.01 10.81
CA PHE A 37 -4.15 8.26 10.16
C PHE A 37 -4.85 9.17 11.17
N LEU A 38 -4.85 10.47 10.90
CA LEU A 38 -5.43 11.51 11.74
C LEU A 38 -6.64 12.13 11.04
N THR A 39 -7.67 12.48 11.82
CA THR A 39 -8.83 13.24 11.33
C THR A 39 -9.15 14.39 12.29
N GLY A 40 -9.82 15.43 11.78
CA GLY A 40 -10.40 16.51 12.60
C GLY A 40 -9.43 17.62 13.03
N ARG A 41 -8.13 17.49 12.77
CA ARG A 41 -7.14 18.57 12.94
C ARG A 41 -5.99 18.41 11.95
N GLY A 42 -5.21 19.46 11.74
CA GLY A 42 -3.96 19.37 11.00
C GLY A 42 -2.88 18.59 11.75
N ALA A 43 -1.99 17.95 10.99
CA ALA A 43 -0.88 17.17 11.54
C ALA A 43 0.26 18.05 12.06
N ALA A 44 0.73 17.71 13.25
CA ALA A 44 1.95 18.24 13.85
C ALA A 44 3.14 17.32 13.53
N PRO A 45 4.39 17.78 13.66
CA PRO A 45 5.57 16.95 13.40
C PRO A 45 5.56 15.62 14.18
N GLU A 46 5.08 15.63 15.42
CA GLU A 46 4.99 14.45 16.26
C GLU A 46 4.02 13.39 15.69
N ASP A 47 3.02 13.81 14.91
CA ASP A 47 2.09 12.88 14.26
C ASP A 47 2.77 12.10 13.13
N VAL A 48 3.74 12.72 12.45
CA VAL A 48 4.56 12.05 11.42
C VAL A 48 5.53 11.07 12.08
N ASP A 49 6.19 11.49 13.16
CA ASP A 49 7.11 10.65 13.94
C ASP A 49 6.40 9.41 14.52
N ASN A 50 5.15 9.56 14.95
CA ASN A 50 4.32 8.46 15.44
C ASN A 50 3.64 7.65 14.33
N GLY A 51 3.82 8.00 13.06
CA GLY A 51 3.23 7.30 11.92
C GLY A 51 1.71 7.45 11.78
N THR A 52 1.13 8.50 12.38
CA THR A 52 -0.30 8.85 12.26
C THR A 52 -0.58 9.94 11.22
N ALA A 53 0.47 10.47 10.59
CA ALA A 53 0.41 11.40 9.48
C ALA A 53 1.52 11.07 8.46
N ILE A 54 1.32 11.47 7.21
CA ILE A 54 2.29 11.35 6.12
C ILE A 54 3.20 12.57 6.09
N PHE A 55 2.64 13.76 6.34
CA PHE A 55 3.38 15.01 6.39
C PHE A 55 2.86 15.90 7.53
N ALA A 56 3.62 16.93 7.89
CA ALA A 56 3.18 17.97 8.81
C ALA A 56 3.44 19.34 8.18
N THR A 57 2.42 20.19 8.19
CA THR A 57 2.53 21.60 7.78
C THR A 57 2.56 22.55 8.99
N GLY A 58 2.71 22.00 10.19
CA GLY A 58 2.57 22.74 11.45
C GLY A 58 1.10 22.88 11.88
N GLN A 59 0.87 23.63 12.98
CA GLN A 59 -0.46 23.73 13.62
C GLN A 59 -1.51 24.48 12.79
N ASP A 60 -1.14 25.08 11.67
CA ASP A 60 -2.04 25.87 10.83
C ASP A 60 -2.80 25.05 9.77
N GLY A 61 -2.44 23.77 9.61
CA GLY A 61 -3.14 22.84 8.72
C GLY A 61 -4.60 22.65 9.14
N LYS A 62 -5.52 22.69 8.17
CA LYS A 62 -6.94 22.45 8.42
C LYS A 62 -7.40 21.21 7.68
N PRO A 63 -8.11 20.27 8.32
CA PRO A 63 -8.61 19.09 7.63
C PRO A 63 -9.53 19.49 6.47
N LEU A 64 -9.40 18.81 5.34
CA LEU A 64 -10.36 18.89 4.25
C LEU A 64 -11.60 18.05 4.58
N ASP A 65 -12.76 18.45 4.06
CA ASP A 65 -14.00 17.67 4.16
C ASP A 65 -13.99 16.51 3.14
N ILE A 66 -13.07 15.58 3.37
CA ILE A 66 -12.82 14.40 2.56
C ILE A 66 -12.79 13.19 3.50
N LYS A 67 -13.56 12.15 3.20
CA LYS A 67 -13.54 10.91 3.97
C LYS A 67 -12.19 10.22 3.80
N ILE A 68 -11.50 9.94 4.90
CA ILE A 68 -10.27 9.15 4.93
C ILE A 68 -10.37 8.07 6.03
N PRO A 69 -9.71 6.91 5.85
CA PRO A 69 -8.97 6.51 4.65
C PRO A 69 -9.90 6.18 3.49
N GLN A 70 -9.41 6.35 2.27
CA GLN A 70 -10.10 5.92 1.04
C GLN A 70 -9.09 5.57 -0.04
N TYR A 71 -9.50 4.82 -1.06
CA TYR A 71 -8.66 4.58 -2.23
C TYR A 71 -8.56 5.83 -3.11
N GLY A 72 -7.42 5.97 -3.75
CA GLY A 72 -7.17 7.00 -4.74
C GLY A 72 -6.34 6.49 -5.91
N TYR A 73 -6.25 7.31 -6.95
CA TYR A 73 -5.29 7.14 -8.03
C TYR A 73 -4.46 8.41 -8.17
N PHE A 74 -3.14 8.27 -8.00
CA PHE A 74 -2.19 9.36 -8.09
C PHE A 74 -1.71 9.49 -9.54
N ARG A 75 -2.19 10.53 -10.23
CA ARG A 75 -1.98 10.73 -11.67
C ARG A 75 -0.51 10.97 -12.04
N GLN A 76 0.24 11.62 -11.17
CA GLN A 76 1.64 11.96 -11.45
C GLN A 76 2.51 10.73 -11.65
N GLU A 77 2.21 9.64 -10.94
CA GLU A 77 2.99 8.40 -10.98
C GLU A 77 2.23 7.19 -11.54
N ASP A 78 0.97 7.35 -11.97
CA ASP A 78 0.12 6.26 -12.46
C ASP A 78 0.01 5.10 -11.44
N LYS A 79 -0.25 5.45 -10.17
CA LYS A 79 -0.30 4.50 -9.05
C LYS A 79 -1.63 4.54 -8.31
N TYR A 80 -2.13 3.37 -7.92
CA TYR A 80 -3.20 3.27 -6.92
C TYR A 80 -2.62 3.46 -5.52
N VAL A 81 -3.36 4.22 -4.72
CA VAL A 81 -2.94 4.61 -3.36
C VAL A 81 -4.11 4.48 -2.39
N ILE A 82 -3.78 4.45 -1.10
CA ILE A 82 -4.70 4.71 0.00
C ILE A 82 -4.41 6.13 0.48
N ILE A 83 -5.41 7.01 0.38
CA ILE A 83 -5.34 8.37 0.90
C ILE A 83 -5.53 8.30 2.41
N LEU A 84 -4.55 8.83 3.15
CA LEU A 84 -4.45 8.76 4.61
C LEU A 84 -4.46 10.13 5.28
N GLN A 85 -4.28 11.21 4.52
CA GLN A 85 -4.27 12.57 5.04
C GLN A 85 -4.78 13.52 3.97
N ALA A 86 -5.60 14.49 4.38
CA ALA A 86 -6.16 15.50 3.50
C ALA A 86 -6.29 16.82 4.26
N GLU A 87 -5.45 17.80 3.92
CA GLU A 87 -5.34 19.06 4.66
C GLU A 87 -5.22 20.26 3.72
N LYS A 88 -5.76 21.39 4.15
CA LYS A 88 -5.53 22.69 3.55
C LYS A 88 -4.42 23.40 4.30
N TYR A 89 -3.39 23.81 3.58
CA TYR A 89 -2.28 24.60 4.09
C TYR A 89 -1.85 25.63 3.05
N ASP A 90 -1.58 26.85 3.49
CA ASP A 90 -1.18 27.99 2.64
C ASP A 90 -2.06 28.16 1.37
N GLY A 91 -3.37 27.95 1.53
CA GLY A 91 -4.34 28.03 0.43
C GLY A 91 -4.41 26.80 -0.48
N GLN A 92 -3.45 25.87 -0.39
CA GLN A 92 -3.39 24.65 -1.18
C GLN A 92 -4.09 23.48 -0.47
N SER A 93 -4.70 22.59 -1.26
CA SER A 93 -5.27 21.33 -0.75
C SER A 93 -4.27 20.21 -1.00
N ILE A 94 -3.74 19.63 0.06
CA ILE A 94 -2.63 18.67 0.04
C ILE A 94 -3.15 17.31 0.51
N ILE A 95 -2.73 16.27 -0.18
CA ILE A 95 -3.06 14.87 0.07
C ILE A 95 -1.79 14.12 0.44
N GLY A 96 -1.85 13.37 1.54
CA GLY A 96 -0.87 12.36 1.91
C GLY A 96 -1.47 10.98 1.68
N ALA A 97 -0.74 10.13 0.97
CA ALA A 97 -1.21 8.80 0.61
C ALA A 97 -0.09 7.76 0.71
N GLU A 98 -0.47 6.50 0.73
CA GLU A 98 0.45 5.35 0.68
C GLU A 98 0.08 4.48 -0.52
N THR A 99 1.06 4.12 -1.34
CA THR A 99 0.88 3.18 -2.44
C THR A 99 0.62 1.77 -1.93
N PHE A 100 0.12 0.87 -2.78
CA PHE A 100 -0.17 -0.51 -2.36
C PHE A 100 1.08 -1.34 -1.98
N ASP A 101 2.28 -0.87 -2.34
CA ASP A 101 3.57 -1.43 -1.93
C ASP A 101 4.21 -0.70 -0.72
N GLY A 102 3.50 0.26 -0.11
CA GLY A 102 3.89 0.90 1.14
C GLY A 102 4.75 2.16 1.01
N GLU A 103 4.91 2.71 -0.20
CA GLU A 103 5.59 3.98 -0.44
C GLU A 103 4.67 5.15 -0.07
N LYS A 104 5.18 6.10 0.70
CA LYS A 104 4.44 7.32 1.07
C LYS A 104 4.61 8.38 -0.02
N VAL A 105 3.50 8.97 -0.45
CA VAL A 105 3.47 10.06 -1.44
C VAL A 105 2.68 11.25 -0.91
N VAL A 106 3.08 12.45 -1.34
CA VAL A 106 2.41 13.71 -1.01
C VAL A 106 2.22 14.50 -2.31
N GLY A 107 1.02 15.03 -2.51
CA GLY A 107 0.71 15.83 -3.69
C GLY A 107 -0.47 16.77 -3.45
N LEU A 108 -0.83 17.55 -4.47
CA LEU A 108 -2.00 18.40 -4.46
C LEU A 108 -3.26 17.57 -4.74
N LEU A 109 -4.41 17.97 -4.20
CA LEU A 109 -5.69 17.28 -4.40
C LEU A 109 -6.03 17.10 -5.90
N ASP A 110 -5.66 18.05 -6.76
CA ASP A 110 -5.87 18.00 -8.21
C ASP A 110 -4.87 17.09 -8.95
N GLU A 111 -4.05 16.34 -8.23
CA GLU A 111 -3.22 15.25 -8.74
C GLU A 111 -3.80 13.86 -8.41
N PHE A 112 -4.88 13.80 -7.61
CA PHE A 112 -5.54 12.56 -7.21
C PHE A 112 -6.95 12.43 -7.81
N ASP A 113 -7.32 11.20 -8.17
CA ASP A 113 -8.71 10.79 -8.30
C ASP A 113 -9.14 10.10 -6.99
N LEU A 114 -10.26 10.54 -6.41
CA LEU A 114 -10.85 9.94 -5.22
C LEU A 114 -11.75 8.77 -5.64
N LEU A 115 -11.42 7.56 -5.20
CA LEU A 115 -12.11 6.34 -5.65
C LEU A 115 -13.08 5.79 -4.60
N GLY A 116 -13.12 6.38 -3.41
CA GLY A 116 -13.99 5.94 -2.31
C GLY A 116 -13.43 4.76 -1.52
N ASP A 117 -14.29 4.10 -0.74
CA ASP A 117 -13.90 3.08 0.25
C ASP A 117 -14.20 1.64 -0.18
N HIS A 118 -14.72 1.44 -1.39
CA HIS A 118 -15.03 0.12 -1.94
C HIS A 118 -13.87 -0.34 -2.82
N GLY A 119 -13.18 -1.40 -2.40
CA GLY A 119 -12.07 -1.98 -3.17
C GLY A 119 -12.55 -2.67 -4.45
N ARG A 120 -11.63 -2.85 -5.41
CA ARG A 120 -11.86 -3.65 -6.63
C ARG A 120 -11.45 -5.11 -6.46
#